data_AF-A0A0B0N764-F1
#
_entry.id   AF-A0A0B0N764-F1
#
_cell.length_a   1.000
_cell.length_b   1.000
_cell.length_c   1.000
_cell.angle_alpha   90.00
_cell.angle_beta   90.00
_cell.angle_gamma   90.00
#
_symmetry.space_group_name_H-M   'P 1'
#
loop_
_entity.id
_entity.type
_entity.pdbx_description
1 polymer ?
#
loop_
_entity_poly.entity_id
_entity_poly.type
_entity_poly.pdbx_seq_one_letter_code
_entity_poly.pdbx_strand_id
1 'polypeptide(L)' 'MADQKDNKDSPGPIPEGWVLHTKFKNGIEVKTYLCPATEQEFYTYEDLMRYVRYAKAAKLSIYSPEFEENMKKEGQS' A
#
# COMPACT_ATOMS: atom_id res chain seq x y z
N MET A 1 -0.14 -9.29 37.49
CA MET A 1 -1.03 -9.10 36.34
C MET A 1 -0.31 -8.13 35.43
N ALA A 2 0.31 -8.60 34.36
CA ALA A 2 1.12 -7.75 33.49
C ALA A 2 0.20 -7.09 32.46
N ASP A 3 0.10 -5.78 32.54
CA ASP A 3 -0.52 -4.89 31.56
C ASP A 3 -0.17 -5.31 30.13
N GLN A 4 -1.19 -5.73 29.39
CA GLN A 4 -1.17 -5.81 27.94
C GLN A 4 -1.08 -4.37 27.43
N LYS A 5 0.13 -3.88 27.16
CA LYS A 5 0.32 -2.70 26.31
C LYS A 5 -0.06 -3.10 24.90
N ASP A 6 -1.31 -2.87 24.52
CA ASP A 6 -1.74 -2.80 23.13
C ASP A 6 -0.88 -1.77 22.38
N ASN A 7 0.20 -2.24 21.79
CA ASN A 7 1.07 -1.47 20.92
C ASN A 7 0.35 -1.27 19.58
N LYS A 8 -0.59 -0.31 19.58
CA LYS A 8 -1.50 0.02 18.47
C LYS A 8 -0.80 0.78 17.33
N ASP A 9 0.47 0.49 17.09
CA ASP A 9 1.29 1.08 16.00
C ASP A 9 1.78 0.01 15.01
N SER A 10 1.42 -1.25 15.24
CA SER A 10 1.73 -2.33 14.31
C SER A 10 0.81 -2.20 13.10
N PRO A 11 1.33 -2.12 11.85
CA PRO A 11 0.47 -2.17 10.68
C PRO A 11 -0.36 -3.45 10.73
N GLY A 12 -1.64 -3.34 10.37
CA GLY A 12 -2.53 -4.49 10.27
C GLY A 12 -2.06 -5.49 9.20
N PRO A 13 -2.77 -6.61 9.03
CA PRO A 13 -2.41 -7.60 8.02
C PRO A 13 -2.41 -6.95 6.62
N ILE A 14 -1.28 -7.04 5.93
CA ILE A 14 -1.16 -6.61 4.53
C ILE A 14 -1.81 -7.66 3.61
N PRO A 15 -2.30 -7.26 2.42
CA PRO A 15 -2.86 -8.20 1.46
C PRO A 15 -1.83 -9.24 1.04
N GLU A 16 -2.30 -10.44 0.70
CA GLU A 16 -1.45 -11.47 0.10
C GLU A 16 -0.72 -10.91 -1.13
N GLY A 17 0.52 -11.34 -1.33
CA GLY A 17 1.37 -10.90 -2.43
C GLY A 17 2.00 -9.50 -2.27
N TRP A 18 1.60 -8.71 -1.27
CA TRP A 18 2.25 -7.45 -0.93
C TRP A 18 3.35 -7.67 0.11
N VAL A 19 4.42 -6.90 0.02
CA VAL A 19 5.58 -6.99 0.92
C VAL A 19 5.99 -5.62 1.44
N LEU A 20 6.57 -5.56 2.64
CA LEU A 20 7.21 -4.35 3.14
C LEU A 20 8.62 -4.26 2.55
N HIS A 21 8.84 -3.27 1.71
CA HIS A 21 10.12 -3.00 1.06
C HIS A 21 10.82 -1.83 1.75
N THR A 22 12.11 -1.97 2.04
CA THR A 22 12.92 -0.90 2.61
C THR A 22 13.77 -0.28 1.51
N LYS A 23 13.65 1.03 1.30
CA LYS A 23 14.43 1.79 0.31
C LYS A 23 15.10 3.00 0.93
N PHE A 24 16.21 3.42 0.34
CA PHE A 24 16.91 4.63 0.75
C PHE A 24 16.51 5.79 -0.16
N LYS A 25 15.87 6.81 0.41
CA LYS A 25 15.55 8.06 -0.28
C LYS A 25 16.33 9.19 0.36
N ASN A 26 17.25 9.79 -0.40
CA ASN A 26 18.13 10.88 0.07
C ASN A 26 18.93 10.51 1.33
N GLY A 27 19.41 9.27 1.43
CA GLY A 27 20.14 8.77 2.60
C GLY A 27 19.25 8.42 3.80
N ILE A 28 17.93 8.61 3.69
CA ILE A 28 16.95 8.24 4.72
C ILE A 28 16.36 6.88 4.36
N GLU A 29 16.37 5.95 5.30
CA GLU A 29 15.67 4.68 5.18
C GLU A 29 14.15 4.94 5.24
N VAL A 30 13.43 4.51 4.20
CA VAL A 30 11.98 4.63 4.09
C VAL A 30 11.40 3.24 3.80
N LYS A 31 10.38 2.87 4.57
CA LYS A 31 9.62 1.63 4.34
C LYS A 31 8.42 1.91 3.45
N THR A 32 8.22 1.10 2.43
CA THR A 32 7.08 1.15 1.52
C THR A 32 6.42 -0.22 1.39
N TYR A 33 5.16 -0.25 0.99
CA TYR A 33 4.42 -1.47 0.69
C TYR A 33 4.50 -1.70 -0.81
N LEU A 34 5.25 -2.71 -1.23
CA LEU A 34 5.51 -3.03 -2.63
C LEU A 34 4.68 -4.26 -3.05
N CYS A 35 4.09 -4.17 -4.23
CA CYS A 35 3.58 -5.31 -4.97
C CYS A 35 4.65 -5.74 -5.99
N PRO A 36 5.33 -6.88 -5.78
CA PRO A 36 6.37 -7.34 -6.73
C PRO A 36 5.82 -7.70 -8.11
N ALA A 37 4.52 -8.00 -8.21
CA ALA A 37 3.89 -8.40 -9.47
C ALA A 37 3.58 -7.21 -10.39
N THR A 38 3.31 -6.03 -9.83
CA THR A 38 2.94 -4.82 -10.59
C THR A 38 3.94 -3.68 -10.44
N GLU A 39 4.97 -3.86 -9.61
CA GLU A 39 5.93 -2.83 -9.20
C GLU A 39 5.26 -1.62 -8.49
N GLN A 40 3.98 -1.75 -8.13
CA GLN A 40 3.24 -0.69 -7.47
C GLN A 40 3.66 -0.59 -6.02
N GLU A 41 3.92 0.63 -5.54
CA GLU A 41 4.32 0.87 -4.16
C GLU A 41 3.50 1.96 -3.47
N PHE A 42 3.30 1.78 -2.17
CA PHE A 42 2.63 2.75 -1.30
C PHE A 42 3.51 3.11 -0.11
N TYR A 43 3.57 4.39 0.26
CA TYR A 43 4.40 4.86 1.37
C TYR A 43 3.75 4.66 2.73
N THR A 44 2.42 4.51 2.76
CA THR A 44 1.67 4.32 4.00
C THR A 44 0.74 3.12 3.89
N TYR A 45 0.42 2.53 5.05
CA TYR A 45 -0.55 1.44 5.14
C TYR A 45 -1.95 1.93 4.74
N GLU A 46 -2.27 3.18 5.06
CA GLU A 46 -3.56 3.78 4.71
C GLU A 46 -3.74 3.88 3.19
N ASP A 47 -2.71 4.28 2.46
CA ASP A 47 -2.73 4.36 1.00
C ASP A 47 -2.91 2.98 0.37
N LEU A 48 -2.15 1.98 0.84
CA LEU A 48 -2.32 0.59 0.42
C LEU A 48 -3.77 0.13 0.64
N MET A 49 -4.29 0.34 1.85
CA MET A 49 -5.64 -0.11 2.18
C MET A 49 -6.72 0.68 1.44
N ARG A 50 -6.47 1.95 1.10
CA ARG A 50 -7.36 2.75 0.24
C ARG A 50 -7.42 2.14 -1.16
N TYR A 51 -6.29 1.77 -1.73
CA TYR A 51 -6.23 1.06 -3.02
C TYR A 51 -6.96 -0.28 -2.96
N VAL A 52 -6.70 -1.10 -1.93
CA VAL A 52 -7.36 -2.40 -1.76
C VAL A 52 -8.88 -2.25 -1.66
N ARG A 53 -9.37 -1.24 -0.92
CA ARG A 53 -10.81 -0.93 -0.85
C ARG A 53 -11.37 -0.51 -2.20
N TYR A 54 -10.66 0.35 -2.94
CA TYR A 54 -11.05 0.77 -4.27
C TYR A 54 -11.13 -0.42 -5.24
N ALA A 55 -10.08 -1.24 -5.31
CA ALA A 55 -10.03 -2.41 -6.20
C ALA A 55 -11.20 -3.36 -5.91
N LYS A 56 -11.47 -3.64 -4.62
CA LYS A 56 -12.63 -4.45 -4.21
C LYS A 56 -13.96 -3.84 -4.64
N ALA A 57 -14.16 -2.53 -4.44
CA ALA A 57 -15.40 -1.84 -4.83
C ALA A 57 -15.61 -1.81 -6.35
N ALA A 58 -14.52 -1.62 -7.11
CA ALA A 58 -14.51 -1.62 -8.56
C ALA A 58 -14.51 -3.03 -9.17
N LYS A 59 -14.47 -4.10 -8.35
CA LYS A 59 -14.31 -5.50 -8.78
C LYS A 59 -13.04 -5.72 -9.64
N LEU A 60 -12.00 -4.96 -9.35
CA LEU A 60 -10.68 -5.07 -9.97
C LEU A 60 -9.75 -5.95 -9.13
N SER A 61 -8.71 -6.48 -9.76
CA SER A 61 -7.62 -7.14 -9.06
C SER A 61 -6.79 -6.12 -8.29
N ILE A 62 -6.36 -6.47 -7.06
CA ILE A 62 -5.33 -5.71 -6.33
C ILE A 62 -3.93 -5.82 -6.96
N TYR A 63 -3.84 -6.55 -8.08
CA TYR A 63 -2.68 -6.67 -8.94
C TYR A 63 -2.93 -6.07 -10.34
N SER A 64 -4.02 -5.31 -10.53
CA SER A 64 -4.21 -4.56 -11.77
C SER A 64 -3.49 -3.21 -11.67
N PRO A 65 -2.60 -2.86 -12.62
CA PRO A 65 -1.90 -1.57 -12.64
C PRO A 65 -2.82 -0.38 -12.99
N GLU A 66 -4.09 -0.64 -13.32
CA GLU A 66 -5.07 0.38 -13.72
C GLU A 66 -5.20 1.54 -12.71
N PHE A 67 -4.92 1.35 -11.42
CA PHE A 67 -5.06 2.42 -10.44
C PHE A 67 -4.17 3.64 -10.70
N GLU A 68 -2.92 3.43 -11.12
CA GLU A 68 -2.00 4.52 -11.48
C GLU A 68 -2.40 5.18 -12.81
N GLU A 69 -2.91 4.40 -13.77
CA GLU A 69 -3.36 4.94 -15.07
C GLU A 69 -4.61 5.83 -14.90
N ASN A 70 -5.52 5.44 -14.01
CA ASN A 70 -6.80 6.13 -13.80
C ASN A 70 -6.60 7.49 -13.08
N MET A 71 -5.68 7.57 -12.11
CA MET A 71 -5.35 8.84 -11.44
C MET A 71 -4.65 9.85 -12.36
N LYS A 72 -3.95 9.40 -13.40
CA LYS A 72 -3.33 10.30 -14.39
C LYS A 72 -4.33 10.89 -15.38
N LYS A 73 -5.47 10.23 -15.61
CA LYS A 73 -6.48 10.71 -16.57
C LYS A 73 -7.46 11.74 -16.02
N GLU A 74 -7.55 11.95 -14.70
CA GLU A 74 -8.39 13.02 -14.11
C GLU A 74 -7.74 14.41 -14.10
N GLY A 75 -6.49 14.56 -14.56
CA GLY A 75 -5.77 15.84 -14.62
C GLY A 75 -5.67 16.48 -16.01
N GLN A 76 -6.28 15.90 -17.04
CA GLN A 76 -6.31 16.45 -18.40
C GLN A 76 -7.75 16.59 -18.90
N SER A 77 -8.40 17.68 -18.53
CA SER A 77 -9.60 18.22 -19.21
C SER A 77 -9.55 19.74 -19.18
#